data_AF-A0A938U7X0-F1
#
_entry.id   AF-A0A938U7X0-F1
#
_cell.length_a   1.000
_cell.length_b   1.000
_cell.length_c   1.000
_cell.angle_alpha   90.00
_cell.angle_beta   90.00
_cell.angle_gamma   90.00
#
_symmetry.space_group_name_H-M   'P 1'
#
loop_
_entity.id
_entity.type
_entity.pdbx_description
1 polymer ?
#
loop_
_entity_poly.entity_id
_entity_poly.type
_entity_poly.pdbx_seq_one_letter_code
_entity_poly.pdbx_strand_id
1 'polypeptide(L)'
;KEKYISNSKWLQERYPQHLKLFNYHFPTVEKEVISDLTKHLIGFIALDLFLIFCDVIVMLVSTEESYHTVMSLLTGKFAPLFLGIEMFLGAFIPLFILSYHRTKAIQTWQVLASVLVLAGIMTMRYIVIIGGQSFPVQLL
;
A
#
# COMPACT_ATOMS: atom_id res chain seq x y z
N LYS A 1 -7.89 -15.52 17.98
CA LYS A 1 -8.51 -15.64 19.34
C LYS A 1 -9.71 -14.71 19.55
N GLU A 2 -9.85 -13.63 18.79
CA GLU A 2 -10.89 -12.61 18.95
C GLU A 2 -12.31 -13.04 18.50
N LYS A 3 -12.37 -13.91 17.48
CA LYS A 3 -13.63 -14.43 16.91
C LYS A 3 -14.45 -15.34 17.84
N TYR A 4 -13.86 -15.82 18.95
CA TYR A 4 -14.50 -16.75 19.88
C TYR A 4 -15.22 -16.07 21.04
N ILE A 5 -14.89 -14.80 21.33
CA ILE A 5 -15.46 -14.08 22.47
C ILE A 5 -16.82 -13.47 22.09
N SER A 6 -16.97 -13.02 20.85
CA SER A 6 -18.15 -12.31 20.34
C SER A 6 -19.43 -13.18 20.23
N ASN A 7 -19.31 -14.51 20.12
CA ASN A 7 -20.45 -15.41 19.89
C ASN A 7 -20.86 -16.24 21.12
N SER A 8 -20.32 -15.93 22.31
CA SER A 8 -20.71 -16.60 23.55
C SER A 8 -21.97 -15.95 24.13
N LYS A 9 -23.10 -16.67 24.08
CA LYS A 9 -24.38 -16.22 24.65
C LYS A 9 -24.25 -15.79 26.12
N TRP A 10 -23.32 -16.39 26.87
CA TRP A 10 -23.09 -16.06 28.28
C TRP A 10 -22.60 -14.62 28.49
N LEU A 11 -21.81 -14.04 27.57
CA LEU A 11 -21.27 -12.67 27.74
C LEU A 11 -22.34 -11.63 27.44
N GLN A 12 -23.17 -11.91 26.43
CA GLN A 12 -24.32 -11.07 26.06
C GLN A 12 -25.34 -10.96 27.20
N GLU A 13 -25.51 -12.05 27.96
CA GLU A 13 -26.39 -12.10 29.12
C GLU A 13 -25.76 -11.48 30.38
N ARG A 14 -24.45 -11.66 30.59
CA ARG A 14 -23.76 -11.23 31.82
C ARG A 14 -23.44 -9.74 31.85
N TYR A 15 -23.11 -9.11 30.72
CA TYR A 15 -23.10 -7.64 30.69
C TYR A 15 -23.48 -6.98 29.35
N PRO A 16 -24.77 -6.64 29.17
CA PRO A 16 -25.27 -6.04 27.93
C PRO A 16 -24.81 -4.59 27.71
N GLN A 17 -24.44 -3.87 28.77
CA GLN A 17 -24.01 -2.47 28.70
C GLN A 17 -22.60 -2.30 28.09
N HIS A 18 -21.62 -3.12 28.49
CA HIS A 18 -20.26 -3.03 27.93
C HIS A 18 -20.22 -3.47 26.47
N LEU A 19 -21.05 -4.44 26.09
CA LEU A 19 -21.16 -4.92 24.70
C LEU A 19 -21.79 -3.87 23.78
N LYS A 20 -22.79 -3.11 24.25
CA LYS A 20 -23.33 -1.97 23.49
C LYS A 20 -22.31 -0.84 23.32
N LEU A 21 -21.55 -0.50 24.37
CA LEU A 21 -20.46 0.49 24.28
C LEU A 21 -19.35 0.03 23.34
N PHE A 22 -18.96 -1.25 23.41
CA PHE A 22 -17.95 -1.82 22.54
C PHE A 22 -18.41 -1.85 21.08
N ASN A 23 -19.66 -2.24 20.81
CA ASN A 23 -20.23 -2.25 19.46
C ASN A 23 -20.55 -0.84 18.93
N TYR A 24 -20.68 0.16 19.81
CA TYR A 24 -20.75 1.58 19.43
C TYR A 24 -19.38 2.12 18.99
N HIS A 25 -18.30 1.67 19.65
CA HIS A 25 -16.94 2.06 19.30
C HIS A 25 -16.35 1.23 18.14
N PHE A 26 -16.80 -0.03 18.00
CA PHE A 26 -16.40 -0.98 16.97
C PHE A 26 -17.65 -1.56 16.29
N PRO A 27 -18.38 -0.77 15.48
CA PRO A 27 -19.49 -1.29 14.71
C PRO A 27 -19.01 -2.44 13.83
N THR A 28 -19.83 -3.49 13.70
CA THR A 28 -19.57 -4.59 12.77
C THR A 28 -19.37 -4.00 11.39
N VAL A 29 -18.16 -4.16 10.83
CA VAL A 29 -17.77 -3.48 9.59
C VAL A 29 -18.75 -3.84 8.48
N GLU A 30 -19.56 -2.87 8.08
CA GLU A 30 -20.56 -3.05 7.04
C GLU A 30 -19.84 -3.24 5.70
N LYS A 31 -20.36 -4.17 4.88
CA LYS A 31 -19.75 -4.50 3.58
C LYS A 31 -19.67 -3.27 2.66
N GLU A 32 -20.56 -2.32 2.85
CA GLU A 32 -20.61 -1.06 2.12
C GLU A 32 -19.39 -0.18 2.44
N VAL A 33 -19.05 -0.03 3.72
CA VAL A 33 -17.84 0.69 4.18
C VAL A 33 -16.56 0.04 3.62
N ILE A 34 -16.49 -1.30 3.63
CA ILE A 34 -15.34 -2.03 3.06
C ILE A 34 -15.21 -1.78 1.55
N SER A 35 -16.33 -1.79 0.84
CA SER A 35 -16.39 -1.51 -0.59
C SER A 35 -15.91 -0.09 -0.88
N ASP A 36 -16.37 0.89 -0.13
CA ASP A 36 -15.97 2.29 -0.33
C ASP A 36 -14.51 2.54 0.03
N LEU A 37 -14.01 1.92 1.10
CA LEU A 37 -12.58 1.97 1.44
C LEU A 37 -11.73 1.37 0.32
N THR A 38 -12.20 0.28 -0.29
CA THR A 38 -11.51 -0.35 -1.43
C THR A 38 -11.48 0.57 -2.65
N LYS A 39 -12.56 1.31 -2.93
CA LYS A 39 -12.59 2.30 -4.03
C LYS A 39 -11.57 3.42 -3.79
N HIS A 40 -11.49 3.94 -2.56
CA HIS A 40 -10.49 4.95 -2.20
C HIS A 40 -9.06 4.41 -2.31
N LEU A 41 -8.82 3.16 -1.87
CA LEU A 41 -7.52 2.51 -2.00
C LEU A 41 -7.08 2.40 -3.47
N ILE A 42 -7.97 2.00 -4.37
CA ILE A 42 -7.69 1.96 -5.81
C ILE A 42 -7.36 3.36 -6.34
N GLY A 43 -8.12 4.38 -5.94
CA GLY A 43 -7.86 5.77 -6.31
C GLY A 43 -6.48 6.24 -5.86
N PHE A 44 -6.08 5.93 -4.62
CA PHE A 44 -4.75 6.26 -4.11
C PHE A 44 -3.63 5.52 -4.85
N ILE A 45 -3.79 4.22 -5.15
CA ILE A 45 -2.79 3.47 -5.92
C ILE A 45 -2.61 4.10 -7.31
N ALA A 46 -3.70 4.48 -7.98
CA ALA A 46 -3.62 5.13 -9.29
C ALA A 46 -2.93 6.49 -9.22
N LEU A 47 -3.22 7.28 -8.18
CA LEU A 47 -2.56 8.57 -7.93
C LEU A 47 -1.07 8.39 -7.60
N ASP A 48 -0.72 7.37 -6.82
CA ASP A 48 0.66 7.03 -6.47
C ASP A 48 1.48 6.66 -7.71
N LEU A 49 0.94 5.81 -8.59
CA LEU A 49 1.55 5.50 -9.89
C LEU A 49 1.78 6.76 -10.73
N PHE A 50 0.81 7.68 -10.75
CA PHE A 50 0.94 8.93 -11.48
C PHE A 50 2.04 9.82 -10.91
N LEU A 51 2.14 9.93 -9.58
CA LEU A 51 3.20 10.67 -8.92
C LEU A 51 4.59 10.08 -9.20
N ILE A 52 4.74 8.75 -9.12
CA ILE A 52 5.99 8.07 -9.45
C ILE A 52 6.38 8.34 -10.91
N PHE A 53 5.42 8.31 -11.82
CA PHE A 53 5.66 8.63 -13.22
C PHE A 53 6.16 10.07 -13.43
N CYS A 54 5.52 11.04 -12.76
CA CYS A 54 5.99 12.43 -12.77
C CYS A 54 7.39 12.56 -12.18
N ASP A 55 7.68 11.87 -11.07
CA ASP A 55 8.98 11.90 -10.40
C ASP A 55 10.09 11.38 -11.32
N VAL A 56 9.85 10.25 -12.00
CA VAL A 56 10.79 9.70 -13.00
C VAL A 56 11.04 10.70 -14.14
N ILE A 57 10.00 11.36 -14.66
CA ILE A 57 10.16 12.36 -15.73
C ILE A 57 10.98 13.56 -15.23
N VAL A 58 10.66 14.09 -14.06
CA VAL A 58 11.40 15.23 -13.48
C VAL A 58 12.87 14.86 -13.30
N MET A 59 13.13 13.67 -12.77
CA MET A 59 14.48 13.21 -12.51
C MET A 59 15.27 12.97 -13.82
N LEU A 60 14.61 12.59 -14.92
CA LEU A 60 15.20 12.49 -16.27
C LEU A 60 15.56 13.84 -16.90
N VAL A 61 14.79 14.91 -16.64
CA VAL A 61 14.99 16.24 -17.24
C VAL A 61 15.86 17.15 -16.36
N SER A 62 16.08 16.77 -15.10
CA SER A 62 16.87 17.52 -14.13
C SER A 62 18.40 17.38 -14.33
N THR A 63 19.18 17.71 -13.30
CA THR A 63 20.65 17.69 -13.29
C THR A 63 21.25 16.32 -13.65
N GLU A 64 22.47 16.33 -14.18
CA GLU A 64 23.24 15.13 -14.56
C GLU A 64 23.31 14.07 -13.44
N GLU A 65 23.43 14.50 -12.18
CA GLU A 65 23.47 13.60 -11.00
C GLU A 65 22.15 12.82 -10.82
N SER A 66 21.01 13.52 -10.96
CA SER A 66 19.67 12.94 -10.89
C SER A 66 19.40 12.00 -12.07
N TYR A 67 19.92 12.34 -13.26
CA TYR A 67 19.83 11.48 -14.43
C TYR A 67 20.57 10.15 -14.22
N HIS A 68 21.78 10.19 -13.67
CA HIS A 68 22.51 8.97 -13.31
C HIS A 68 21.81 8.16 -12.21
N THR A 69 21.12 8.84 -11.28
CA THR A 69 20.27 8.20 -10.26
C THR A 69 19.10 7.43 -10.88
N VAL A 70 18.34 8.06 -11.78
CA VAL A 70 17.26 7.40 -12.56
C VAL A 70 17.81 6.22 -13.34
N MET A 71 18.92 6.39 -14.03
CA MET A 71 19.44 5.35 -14.90
C MET A 71 19.91 4.14 -14.09
N SER A 72 20.50 4.37 -12.91
CA SER A 72 20.84 3.31 -11.96
C SER A 72 19.61 2.62 -11.35
N LEU A 73 18.49 3.35 -11.26
CA LEU A 73 17.19 2.86 -10.79
C LEU A 73 16.38 2.10 -11.84
N LEU A 74 16.44 2.50 -13.11
CA LEU A 74 15.67 1.88 -14.20
C LEU A 74 16.45 0.75 -14.88
N THR A 75 17.77 0.86 -14.97
CA THR A 75 18.61 -0.08 -15.73
C THR A 75 19.81 -0.60 -14.95
N GLY A 76 20.12 0.01 -13.80
CA GLY A 76 21.23 -0.40 -12.94
C GLY A 76 20.85 -1.44 -11.88
N LYS A 77 21.65 -1.48 -10.81
CA LYS A 77 21.56 -2.49 -9.74
C LYS A 77 20.22 -2.47 -8.99
N PHE A 78 19.50 -1.35 -9.02
CA PHE A 78 18.21 -1.17 -8.35
C PHE A 78 16.99 -1.39 -9.28
N ALA A 79 17.21 -1.61 -10.58
CA ALA A 79 16.17 -1.91 -11.57
C ALA A 79 15.19 -3.04 -11.17
N PRO A 80 15.64 -4.22 -10.69
CA PRO A 80 14.70 -5.27 -10.30
C PRO A 80 13.91 -4.93 -9.02
N LEU A 81 14.46 -4.09 -8.13
CA LEU A 81 13.77 -3.62 -6.94
C LEU A 81 12.69 -2.59 -7.29
N PHE A 82 13.02 -1.62 -8.14
CA PHE A 82 12.10 -0.57 -8.56
C PHE A 82 11.03 -1.08 -9.53
N LEU A 83 11.41 -1.72 -10.64
CA LEU A 83 10.45 -2.19 -11.64
C LEU A 83 9.72 -3.46 -11.19
N GLY A 84 10.38 -4.35 -10.46
CA GLY A 84 9.80 -5.61 -10.00
C GLY A 84 9.02 -5.47 -8.71
N ILE A 85 9.68 -5.05 -7.62
CA ILE A 85 9.05 -5.09 -6.29
C ILE A 85 8.13 -3.89 -6.08
N GLU A 86 8.56 -2.69 -6.42
CA GLU A 86 7.75 -1.49 -6.23
C GLU A 86 6.65 -1.37 -7.29
N MET A 87 7.02 -1.29 -8.57
CA MET A 87 6.06 -1.05 -9.64
C MET A 87 5.13 -2.25 -9.88
N PHE A 88 5.68 -3.47 -9.95
CA PHE A 88 4.87 -4.66 -10.22
C PHE A 88 4.17 -5.20 -8.98
N LEU A 89 4.91 -5.49 -7.90
CA LEU A 89 4.35 -6.08 -6.66
C LEU A 89 3.63 -5.07 -5.77
N GLY A 90 4.10 -3.84 -5.67
CA GLY A 90 3.52 -2.80 -4.82
C GLY A 90 2.33 -2.07 -5.43
N ALA A 91 2.28 -1.97 -6.75
CA ALA A 91 1.30 -1.17 -7.47
C ALA A 91 0.44 -2.01 -8.43
N PHE A 92 1.06 -2.70 -9.39
CA PHE A 92 0.33 -3.41 -10.46
C PHE A 92 -0.49 -4.60 -9.94
N ILE A 93 0.09 -5.43 -9.07
CA ILE A 93 -0.60 -6.60 -8.50
C ILE A 93 -1.78 -6.18 -7.61
N PRO A 94 -1.63 -5.25 -6.65
CA PRO A 94 -2.75 -4.77 -5.84
C PRO A 94 -3.84 -4.12 -6.68
N LEU A 95 -3.47 -3.32 -7.69
CA LEU A 95 -4.43 -2.70 -8.59
C LEU A 95 -5.21 -3.75 -9.39
N PHE A 96 -4.54 -4.80 -9.88
CA PHE A 96 -5.20 -5.89 -10.60
C PHE A 96 -6.13 -6.71 -9.69
N ILE A 97 -5.66 -7.09 -8.50
CA ILE A 97 -6.44 -7.82 -7.50
C ILE A 97 -7.66 -6.99 -7.08
N LEU A 98 -7.49 -5.69 -6.87
CA LEU A 98 -8.57 -4.82 -6.44
C LEU A 98 -9.47 -4.41 -7.60
N SER A 99 -9.05 -4.44 -8.87
CA SER A 99 -9.91 -4.08 -10.00
C SER A 99 -10.93 -5.18 -10.33
N TYR A 100 -10.58 -6.45 -10.08
CA TYR A 100 -11.44 -7.58 -10.43
C TYR A 100 -12.62 -7.76 -9.45
N HIS A 101 -13.86 -7.84 -9.99
CA HIS A 101 -15.10 -7.81 -9.20
C HIS A 101 -15.25 -8.99 -8.23
N ARG A 102 -14.68 -10.16 -8.54
CA ARG A 102 -14.74 -11.36 -7.68
C ARG A 102 -13.78 -11.32 -6.49
N THR A 103 -12.63 -10.66 -6.63
CA THR A 103 -11.62 -10.54 -5.57
C THR A 103 -11.95 -9.41 -4.60
N LYS A 104 -12.68 -8.37 -5.04
CA LYS A 104 -13.27 -7.34 -4.16
C LYS A 104 -14.25 -7.90 -3.11
N ALA A 105 -14.89 -9.04 -3.38
CA ALA A 105 -15.91 -9.60 -2.48
C ALA A 105 -15.31 -10.37 -1.29
N ILE A 106 -14.01 -10.67 -1.33
CA ILE A 106 -13.34 -11.53 -0.35
C ILE A 106 -12.38 -10.68 0.48
N GLN A 107 -12.70 -10.55 1.77
CA GLN A 107 -11.93 -9.72 2.72
C GLN A 107 -10.44 -10.10 2.77
N THR A 108 -10.09 -11.37 2.60
CA THR A 108 -8.69 -11.84 2.59
C THR A 108 -7.86 -11.22 1.46
N TRP A 109 -8.44 -11.05 0.27
CA TRP A 109 -7.74 -10.47 -0.88
C TRP A 109 -7.54 -8.96 -0.73
N GLN A 110 -8.48 -8.26 -0.10
CA GLN A 110 -8.33 -6.84 0.23
C GLN A 110 -7.21 -6.62 1.25
N VAL A 111 -7.16 -7.44 2.30
CA VAL A 111 -6.07 -7.38 3.29
C VAL A 111 -4.72 -7.66 2.63
N LEU A 112 -4.65 -8.70 1.79
CA LEU A 112 -3.43 -9.03 1.06
C LEU A 112 -2.97 -7.90 0.15
N ALA A 113 -3.90 -7.27 -0.59
CA ALA A 113 -3.60 -6.12 -1.44
C ALA A 113 -3.05 -4.94 -0.62
N SER A 114 -3.66 -4.61 0.52
CA SER A 114 -3.17 -3.56 1.42
C SER A 114 -1.75 -3.86 1.94
N VAL A 115 -1.46 -5.12 2.29
CA VAL A 115 -0.11 -5.52 2.74
C VAL A 115 0.90 -5.39 1.60
N LEU A 116 0.56 -5.78 0.38
CA LEU A 116 1.43 -5.61 -0.80
C LEU A 116 1.72 -4.13 -1.07
N VAL A 117 0.70 -3.26 -1.01
CA VAL A 117 0.87 -1.81 -1.18
C VAL A 117 1.85 -1.26 -0.13
N LEU A 118 1.68 -1.63 1.14
CA LEU A 118 2.60 -1.24 2.21
C LEU A 118 4.05 -1.72 1.95
N ALA A 119 4.22 -2.95 1.49
CA ALA A 119 5.54 -3.48 1.13
C ALA A 119 6.17 -2.70 -0.05
N GLY A 120 5.36 -2.31 -1.05
CA GLY A 120 5.77 -1.45 -2.15
C GLY A 120 6.25 -0.08 -1.67
N ILE A 121 5.44 0.61 -0.85
CA ILE A 121 5.79 1.93 -0.29
C ILE A 121 7.06 1.85 0.55
N MET A 122 7.23 0.79 1.35
CA MET A 122 8.47 0.61 2.13
C MET A 122 9.70 0.42 1.23
N THR A 123 9.54 -0.27 0.10
CA THR A 123 10.61 -0.45 -0.89
C THR A 123 10.94 0.89 -1.57
N MET A 124 9.94 1.68 -1.96
CA MET A 124 10.12 3.04 -2.48
C MET A 124 10.89 3.92 -1.49
N ARG A 125 10.49 3.89 -0.21
CA ARG A 125 11.18 4.65 0.85
C ARG A 125 12.63 4.20 1.04
N TYR A 126 12.88 2.90 0.99
CA TYR A 126 14.24 2.36 1.06
C TYR A 126 15.10 2.83 -0.12
N ILE A 127 14.54 2.78 -1.34
CA ILE A 127 15.19 3.22 -2.57
C ILE A 127 15.51 4.70 -2.54
N VAL A 128 14.57 5.56 -2.14
CA VAL A 128 14.79 7.01 -2.08
C VAL A 128 15.89 7.37 -1.08
N ILE A 129 15.90 6.73 0.10
CA ILE A 129 16.90 6.98 1.13
C ILE A 129 18.29 6.53 0.64
N ILE A 130 18.41 5.31 0.15
CA ILE A 130 19.72 4.77 -0.26
C ILE A 130 20.19 5.37 -1.57
N GLY A 131 19.30 5.57 -2.54
CA GLY A 131 19.56 6.29 -3.78
C GLY A 131 20.11 7.69 -3.48
N GLY A 132 19.46 8.43 -2.58
CA GLY A 132 19.92 9.75 -2.16
C GLY A 132 21.27 9.77 -1.41
N GLN A 133 21.68 8.65 -0.80
CA GLN A 133 23.01 8.51 -0.18
C GLN A 133 24.08 7.98 -1.15
N SER A 134 23.67 7.38 -2.27
CA SER A 134 24.58 6.76 -3.26
C SER A 134 25.26 7.79 -4.14
N PHE A 135 24.69 9.00 -4.24
CA PHE A 135 25.28 10.17 -4.89
C PHE A 135 25.68 11.15 -3.79
N PRO A 136 26.83 10.93 -3.13
CA PRO A 136 27.33 11.88 -2.17
C PRO A 136 27.63 13.18 -2.91
N VAL A 137 27.22 14.29 -2.31
CA VAL A 137 27.80 15.62 -2.50
C VAL A 137 29.33 15.52 -2.51
N GLN A 138 29.92 15.34 -3.70
CA GLN A 138 31.36 15.32 -3.95
C GLN A 138 31.88 16.69 -4.37
N LEU A 139 31.16 17.76 -4.02
CA LEU A 139 31.69 19.11 -4.07
C LEU A 139 32.32 19.46 -2.72
N LEU A 140 33.51 18.89 -2.47
CA LEU A 140 34.50 19.42 -1.54
C LEU A 140 35.88 19.34 -2.20
#